data_AF-A0A9D6WDV5-F1
#
_entry.id   AF-A0A9D6WDV5-F1
#
_cell.length_a   1.000
_cell.length_b   1.000
_cell.length_c   1.000
_cell.angle_alpha   90.00
_cell.angle_beta   90.00
_cell.angle_gamma   90.00
#
_symmetry.space_group_name_H-M   'P 1'
#
loop_
_entity.id
_entity.type
_entity.pdbx_description
1 polymer ?
#
loop_
_entity_poly.entity_id
_entity_poly.type
_entity_poly.pdbx_seq_one_letter_code
_entity_poly.pdbx_strand_id
1 'polypeptide(L)'
;MRTPTPVRAAHCAGLLTLLALGACTATTPRPDAAASSDMFGAEAEQVFRRQNRVFDELIVQSQAAAGGNDPYAAAERRLSNVCRYINAAANAMQAGQSVPLKLKLEAMNSLKDCDNAARDVWQLLGHDRNEDPLSIEEY
;
A
#
# COMPACT_ATOMS: atom_id res chain seq x y z
N MET A 1 42.64 51.35 43.91
CA MET A 1 41.53 50.90 44.77
C MET A 1 40.22 51.08 44.00
N ARG A 2 39.38 50.02 43.99
CA ARG A 2 37.95 49.94 43.62
C ARG A 2 37.47 50.55 42.28
N THR A 3 37.18 49.65 41.34
CA THR A 3 35.93 49.64 40.54
C THR A 3 34.76 49.14 41.45
N PRO A 4 33.46 49.01 41.04
CA PRO A 4 32.81 49.24 39.74
C PRO A 4 31.35 49.84 39.75
N THR A 5 30.95 50.51 38.65
CA THR A 5 29.71 50.35 37.81
C THR A 5 28.27 50.37 38.43
N PRO A 6 27.17 50.09 37.67
CA PRO A 6 26.24 51.12 37.12
C PRO A 6 24.74 50.79 37.38
N VAL A 7 23.80 51.64 36.95
CA VAL A 7 22.42 51.19 36.65
C VAL A 7 21.87 51.94 35.44
N ARG A 8 21.68 51.22 34.34
CA ARG A 8 20.72 51.54 33.29
C ARG A 8 19.77 50.35 33.18
N ALA A 9 18.49 50.58 33.41
CA ALA A 9 17.42 49.68 33.06
C ALA A 9 16.40 50.49 32.26
N ALA A 10 16.37 50.31 30.95
CA ALA A 10 15.27 50.73 30.11
C ALA A 10 14.71 49.49 29.44
N HIS A 11 13.49 49.16 29.84
CA HIS A 11 12.68 48.10 29.30
C HIS A 11 12.20 48.51 27.91
N CYS A 12 12.47 47.68 26.90
CA CYS A 12 11.65 47.64 25.69
C CYS A 12 11.30 46.18 25.41
N ALA A 13 10.08 45.85 25.84
CA ALA A 13 9.34 44.72 25.33
C ALA A 13 9.20 44.86 23.81
N GLY A 14 9.56 43.80 23.09
CA GLY A 14 9.58 43.78 21.63
C GLY A 14 9.54 42.34 21.11
N LEU A 15 8.50 41.64 21.54
CA LEU A 15 7.86 40.47 20.94
C LEU A 15 8.27 40.19 19.47
N LEU A 16 9.29 39.37 19.22
CA LEU A 16 9.58 38.85 17.87
C LEU A 16 10.47 37.59 17.91
N THR A 17 10.20 36.69 18.85
CA THR A 17 10.71 35.32 18.81
C THR A 17 9.82 34.51 17.87
N LEU A 18 9.93 34.77 16.57
CA LEU A 18 9.34 33.92 15.55
C LEU A 18 9.98 32.53 15.68
N LEU A 19 9.10 31.59 16.03
CA LEU A 19 9.26 30.15 16.01
C LEU A 19 9.92 29.70 14.69
N ALA A 20 11.24 29.62 14.67
CA ALA A 20 11.96 28.75 13.74
C ALA A 20 11.92 27.32 14.31
N LEU A 21 10.71 26.76 14.45
CA LEU A 21 10.58 25.30 14.45
C LEU A 21 10.86 24.87 13.02
N GLY A 22 12.13 24.51 12.77
CA GLY A 22 12.48 23.65 11.66
C GLY A 22 11.73 22.34 11.82
N ALA A 23 10.53 22.30 11.25
CA ALA A 23 9.81 21.07 11.03
C ALA A 23 10.68 20.26 10.06
N CYS A 24 11.48 19.35 10.60
CA CYS A 24 11.87 18.15 9.88
C CYS A 24 10.56 17.44 9.56
N THR A 25 9.93 17.80 8.44
CA THR A 25 8.98 16.95 7.77
C THR A 25 9.76 15.71 7.39
N ALA A 26 9.81 14.75 8.32
CA ALA A 26 10.05 13.36 8.00
C ALA A 26 8.88 12.97 7.09
N THR A 27 9.05 13.23 5.79
CA THR A 27 8.33 12.51 4.76
C THR A 27 8.67 11.06 5.03
N THR A 28 7.79 10.35 5.74
CA THR A 28 7.85 8.91 5.82
C THR A 28 7.95 8.44 4.38
N PRO A 29 9.05 7.76 3.97
CA PRO A 29 9.08 7.14 2.66
C PRO A 29 7.80 6.31 2.59
N ARG A 30 6.93 6.62 1.62
CA ARG A 30 5.87 5.69 1.25
C ARG A 30 6.62 4.38 1.01
N PRO A 31 6.28 3.27 1.68
CA PRO A 31 6.97 2.01 1.42
C PRO A 31 6.79 1.74 -0.07
N ASP A 32 7.87 1.95 -0.83
CA ASP A 32 7.86 1.79 -2.26
C ASP A 32 7.44 0.36 -2.55
N ALA A 33 6.60 0.15 -3.55
CA ALA A 33 6.29 -1.18 -4.05
C ALA A 33 7.59 -1.98 -4.36
N ALA A 34 8.71 -1.29 -4.59
CA ALA A 34 10.06 -1.83 -4.70
C ALA A 34 10.51 -2.68 -3.49
N ALA A 35 10.06 -2.41 -2.26
CA ALA A 35 10.40 -3.25 -1.10
C ALA A 35 9.85 -4.68 -1.22
N SER A 36 8.81 -4.89 -2.04
CA SER A 36 8.24 -6.22 -2.30
C SER A 36 8.96 -6.99 -3.41
N SER A 37 9.71 -6.33 -4.30
CA SER A 37 10.37 -6.97 -5.44
C SER A 37 11.56 -7.84 -5.02
N ASP A 38 12.34 -7.40 -4.03
CA ASP A 38 13.58 -8.09 -3.61
C ASP A 38 13.32 -9.42 -2.90
N MET A 39 12.15 -9.60 -2.28
CA MET A 39 11.90 -10.78 -1.45
C MET A 39 11.26 -11.93 -2.23
N PHE A 40 10.43 -11.65 -3.23
CA PHE A 40 9.64 -12.66 -3.94
C PHE A 40 9.92 -12.77 -5.45
N GLY A 41 10.69 -11.84 -6.02
CA GLY A 41 11.02 -11.82 -7.45
C GLY A 41 9.91 -11.24 -8.32
N ALA A 42 10.21 -11.05 -9.61
CA ALA A 42 9.36 -10.36 -10.57
C ALA A 42 7.97 -11.03 -10.77
N GLU A 43 7.89 -12.36 -10.63
CA GLU A 43 6.63 -13.09 -10.78
C GLU A 43 5.61 -12.71 -9.70
N ALA A 44 6.02 -12.69 -8.43
CA ALA A 44 5.13 -12.35 -7.34
C ALA A 44 4.63 -10.90 -7.42
N GLU A 45 5.50 -9.99 -7.85
CA GLU A 45 5.14 -8.60 -8.08
C GLU A 45 4.10 -8.46 -9.19
N GLN A 46 4.22 -9.22 -10.28
CA GLN A 46 3.20 -9.25 -11.34
C GLN A 46 1.86 -9.78 -10.81
N VAL A 47 1.87 -10.90 -10.08
CA VAL A 47 0.64 -11.47 -9.49
C VAL A 47 -0.03 -10.49 -8.54
N PHE A 48 0.75 -9.84 -7.67
CA PHE A 48 0.24 -8.85 -6.71
C PHE A 48 -0.36 -7.64 -7.42
N ARG A 49 0.31 -7.07 -8.43
CA ARG A 49 -0.26 -5.98 -9.23
C ARG A 49 -1.55 -6.38 -9.92
N ARG A 50 -1.59 -7.58 -10.50
CA ARG A 50 -2.77 -8.10 -11.20
C ARG A 50 -3.94 -8.22 -10.24
N GLN A 51 -3.71 -8.82 -9.09
CA GLN A 51 -4.70 -9.00 -8.03
C GLN A 51 -5.25 -7.65 -7.54
N ASN A 52 -4.37 -6.65 -7.29
CA ASN A 52 -4.82 -5.34 -6.85
C ASN A 52 -5.71 -4.66 -7.88
N ARG A 53 -5.33 -4.68 -9.16
CA ARG A 53 -6.15 -4.13 -10.24
C ARG A 53 -7.53 -4.79 -10.33
N VAL A 54 -7.58 -6.12 -10.18
CA VAL A 54 -8.84 -6.87 -10.16
C VAL A 54 -9.70 -6.49 -8.95
N PHE A 55 -9.09 -6.27 -7.78
CA PHE A 55 -9.82 -5.78 -6.60
C PHE A 55 -10.33 -4.35 -6.78
N ASP A 56 -9.55 -3.45 -7.38
CA ASP A 56 -9.97 -2.08 -7.64
C ASP A 56 -11.21 -2.07 -8.54
N GLU A 57 -11.22 -2.88 -9.60
CA GLU A 57 -12.38 -3.02 -10.49
C GLU A 57 -13.58 -3.66 -9.76
N LEU A 58 -13.36 -4.70 -8.93
CA LEU A 58 -14.41 -5.29 -8.09
C LEU A 58 -15.04 -4.24 -7.16
N ILE A 59 -14.24 -3.37 -6.56
CA ILE A 59 -14.70 -2.31 -5.66
C ILE A 59 -15.57 -1.30 -6.43
N VAL A 60 -15.20 -0.95 -7.67
CA VAL A 60 -15.99 -0.06 -8.51
C VAL A 60 -17.33 -0.71 -8.90
N GLN A 61 -17.31 -1.96 -9.35
CA GLN A 61 -18.51 -2.67 -9.80
C GLN A 61 -19.47 -3.00 -8.64
N SER A 62 -18.94 -3.40 -7.48
CA SER A 62 -19.74 -3.66 -6.28
C SER A 62 -20.42 -2.40 -5.74
N GLN A 63 -19.76 -1.23 -5.81
CA GLN A 63 -20.37 0.06 -5.47
C GLN A 63 -21.46 0.47 -6.47
N ALA A 64 -21.31 0.11 -7.74
CA ALA A 64 -22.32 0.37 -8.78
C ALA A 64 -23.56 -0.53 -8.63
N ALA A 65 -23.43 -1.69 -7.98
CA ALA A 65 -24.53 -2.60 -7.67
C ALA A 65 -25.44 -2.03 -6.55
N ALA A 66 -26.28 -1.04 -6.91
CA ALA A 66 -27.27 -0.47 -6.01
C ALA A 66 -28.31 -1.53 -5.59
N GLY A 67 -28.39 -1.85 -4.29
CA GLY A 67 -29.45 -2.73 -3.74
C GLY A 67 -29.02 -3.87 -2.84
N GLY A 68 -27.75 -3.95 -2.42
CA GLY A 68 -27.29 -4.90 -1.40
C GLY A 68 -27.09 -6.34 -1.88
N ASN A 69 -27.34 -6.62 -3.16
CA ASN A 69 -26.97 -7.88 -3.82
C ASN A 69 -25.77 -7.62 -4.72
N ASP A 70 -24.57 -7.70 -4.15
CA ASP A 70 -23.33 -7.67 -4.92
C ASP A 70 -23.13 -9.05 -5.60
N PRO A 71 -23.24 -9.15 -6.94
CA PRO A 71 -23.06 -10.41 -7.65
C PRO A 71 -21.61 -10.92 -7.56
N TYR A 72 -20.66 -10.06 -7.18
CA TYR A 72 -19.24 -10.37 -7.14
C TYR A 72 -18.73 -10.75 -5.75
N ALA A 73 -19.54 -10.61 -4.68
CA ALA A 73 -19.10 -10.88 -3.32
C ALA A 73 -18.52 -12.29 -3.11
N ALA A 74 -19.05 -13.30 -3.82
CA ALA A 74 -18.50 -14.66 -3.76
C ALA A 74 -17.12 -14.77 -4.45
N ALA A 75 -16.96 -14.07 -5.57
CA ALA A 75 -15.71 -14.01 -6.32
C ALA A 75 -14.62 -13.26 -5.55
N GLU A 76 -14.97 -12.12 -4.94
CA GLU A 76 -14.10 -11.34 -4.05
C GLU A 76 -13.60 -12.18 -2.87
N ARG A 77 -14.50 -12.86 -2.14
CA ARG A 77 -14.12 -13.75 -1.03
C ARG A 77 -13.19 -14.88 -1.48
N ARG A 78 -13.46 -15.47 -2.65
CA ARG A 78 -12.61 -16.51 -3.21
C ARG A 78 -11.21 -15.97 -3.53
N LEU A 79 -11.12 -14.84 -4.23
CA LEU A 79 -9.86 -14.19 -4.57
C LEU A 79 -9.05 -13.84 -3.32
N SER A 80 -9.70 -13.21 -2.32
CA SER A 80 -9.06 -12.88 -1.05
C SER A 80 -8.53 -14.10 -0.30
N ASN A 81 -9.26 -15.23 -0.33
CA ASN A 81 -8.83 -16.44 0.37
C ASN A 81 -7.66 -17.13 -0.35
N VAL A 82 -7.72 -17.25 -1.67
CA VAL A 82 -6.66 -17.89 -2.47
C VAL A 82 -5.36 -17.10 -2.37
N CYS A 83 -5.44 -15.77 -2.43
CA CYS A 83 -4.27 -14.90 -2.37
C CYS A 83 -3.85 -14.52 -0.94
N ARG A 84 -4.41 -15.14 0.11
CA ARG A 84 -4.22 -14.71 1.50
C ARG A 84 -2.75 -14.65 1.94
N TYR A 85 -1.92 -15.57 1.45
CA TYR A 85 -0.52 -15.66 1.86
C TYR A 85 0.33 -14.55 1.24
N ILE A 86 0.06 -14.23 -0.02
CA ILE A 86 0.67 -13.10 -0.72
C ILE A 86 0.27 -11.80 -0.02
N ASN A 87 -1.02 -11.62 0.28
CA ASN A 87 -1.52 -10.46 1.01
C ASN A 87 -0.88 -10.33 2.40
N ALA A 88 -0.81 -11.43 3.16
CA ALA A 88 -0.19 -11.43 4.47
C ALA A 88 1.31 -11.09 4.41
N ALA A 89 2.02 -11.60 3.42
CA ALA A 89 3.43 -11.26 3.23
C ALA A 89 3.62 -9.80 2.80
N ALA A 90 2.79 -9.29 1.88
CA ALA A 90 2.79 -7.90 1.47
C ALA A 90 2.52 -6.96 2.66
N ASN A 91 1.52 -7.29 3.49
CA ASN A 91 1.20 -6.52 4.69
C ASN A 91 2.35 -6.50 5.70
N ALA A 92 3.01 -7.64 5.93
CA ALA A 92 4.17 -7.70 6.81
C ALA A 92 5.32 -6.82 6.29
N MET A 93 5.61 -6.85 4.98
CA MET A 93 6.62 -5.98 4.37
C MET A 93 6.26 -4.50 4.49
N GLN A 94 5.01 -4.12 4.19
CA GLN A 94 4.55 -2.73 4.33
C GLN A 94 4.62 -2.22 5.77
N ALA A 95 4.37 -3.10 6.74
CA ALA A 95 4.51 -2.80 8.17
C ALA A 95 5.98 -2.74 8.64
N GLY A 96 6.97 -2.93 7.74
CA GLY A 96 8.39 -3.01 8.10
C GLY A 96 8.75 -4.25 8.93
N GLN A 97 7.89 -5.28 8.92
CA GLN A 97 8.10 -6.52 9.66
C GLN A 97 8.84 -7.54 8.80
N SER A 98 9.68 -8.35 9.44
CA SER A 98 10.29 -9.49 8.77
C SER A 98 9.24 -10.53 8.42
N VAL A 99 9.23 -11.01 7.17
CA VAL A 99 8.31 -12.06 6.74
C VAL A 99 8.86 -13.43 7.17
N PRO A 100 8.11 -14.22 7.97
CA PRO A 100 8.57 -15.55 8.38
C PRO A 100 8.82 -16.46 7.17
N LEU A 101 9.86 -17.30 7.22
CA LEU A 101 10.21 -18.21 6.11
C LEU A 101 9.02 -19.09 5.68
N LYS A 102 8.24 -19.59 6.64
CA LYS A 102 7.04 -20.37 6.36
C LYS A 102 6.04 -19.59 5.50
N LEU A 103 5.76 -18.33 5.88
CA LEU A 103 4.85 -17.46 5.14
C LEU A 103 5.41 -17.14 3.75
N LYS A 104 6.73 -16.93 3.64
CA LYS A 104 7.39 -16.73 2.35
C LYS A 104 7.17 -17.92 1.40
N LEU A 105 7.36 -19.15 1.90
CA LEU A 105 7.16 -20.37 1.11
C LEU A 105 5.68 -20.57 0.73
N GLU A 106 4.76 -20.32 1.67
CA GLU A 106 3.31 -20.40 1.39
C GLU A 106 2.89 -19.37 0.35
N ALA A 107 3.39 -18.14 0.42
CA ALA A 107 3.15 -17.10 -0.57
C ALA A 107 3.66 -17.51 -1.96
N MET A 108 4.90 -17.99 -2.06
CA MET A 108 5.49 -18.48 -3.31
C MET A 108 4.69 -19.64 -3.93
N ASN A 109 4.28 -20.61 -3.10
CA ASN A 109 3.48 -21.74 -3.58
C ASN A 109 2.06 -21.34 -4.01
N SER A 110 1.55 -20.21 -3.51
CA SER A 110 0.22 -19.71 -3.85
C SER A 110 0.17 -18.78 -5.07
N LEU A 111 1.33 -18.39 -5.64
CA LEU A 111 1.41 -17.41 -6.73
C LEU A 111 0.53 -17.79 -7.92
N LYS A 112 0.69 -19.03 -8.42
CA LYS A 112 -0.07 -19.52 -9.57
C LYS A 112 -1.56 -19.56 -9.31
N ASP A 113 -1.98 -20.02 -8.13
CA ASP A 113 -3.39 -20.13 -7.78
C ASP A 113 -4.02 -18.73 -7.63
N CYS A 114 -3.28 -17.78 -7.05
CA CYS A 114 -3.71 -16.39 -6.97
C CYS A 114 -3.81 -15.73 -8.35
N ASP A 115 -2.83 -15.94 -9.24
CA ASP A 115 -2.87 -15.41 -10.61
C ASP A 115 -4.09 -15.93 -11.38
N ASN A 116 -4.35 -17.24 -11.29
CA ASN A 116 -5.52 -17.85 -11.92
C ASN A 116 -6.82 -17.30 -11.33
N ALA A 117 -6.92 -17.19 -10.01
CA ALA A 117 -8.10 -16.62 -9.37
C ALA A 117 -8.33 -15.17 -9.80
N ALA A 118 -7.28 -14.36 -9.91
CA ALA A 118 -7.38 -12.98 -10.38
C ALA A 118 -7.89 -12.93 -11.84
N ARG A 119 -7.39 -13.80 -12.73
CA ARG A 119 -7.87 -13.91 -14.12
C ARG A 119 -9.31 -14.41 -14.21
N ASP A 120 -9.72 -15.34 -13.36
CA ASP A 120 -11.10 -15.82 -13.33
C ASP A 120 -12.06 -14.69 -12.95
N VAL A 121 -11.71 -13.90 -11.94
CA VAL A 121 -12.50 -12.72 -11.54
C VAL A 121 -12.49 -11.66 -12.64
N TRP A 122 -11.36 -11.41 -13.28
CA TRP A 122 -11.26 -10.49 -14.40
C TRP A 122 -12.24 -10.82 -15.53
N GLN A 123 -12.38 -12.11 -15.86
CA GLN A 123 -13.37 -12.57 -16.84
C GLN A 123 -14.81 -12.41 -16.36
N LEU A 124 -15.06 -12.62 -15.06
CA LEU A 124 -16.38 -12.39 -14.46
C LEU A 124 -16.80 -10.92 -14.52
N LEU A 125 -15.83 -10.00 -14.51
CA LEU A 125 -16.06 -8.56 -14.68
C LEU A 125 -16.32 -8.17 -16.14
N GLY A 126 -16.27 -9.13 -17.08
CA GLY A 126 -16.62 -8.92 -18.49
C GLY A 126 -15.43 -8.62 -19.41
N HIS A 127 -14.21 -8.71 -18.91
CA HIS A 127 -13.00 -8.55 -19.72
C HIS A 127 -12.65 -9.84 -20.49
N ASP A 128 -11.92 -9.69 -21.60
CA ASP A 128 -11.43 -10.86 -22.34
C ASP A 128 -10.40 -11.63 -21.49
N ARG A 129 -10.37 -12.96 -21.62
CA ARG A 129 -9.36 -13.79 -20.94
C ARG A 129 -7.94 -13.50 -21.41
N ASN A 130 -7.82 -12.99 -22.63
CA ASN A 130 -6.54 -12.64 -23.25
C ASN A 130 -6.12 -11.21 -22.93
N GLU A 131 -7.03 -10.38 -22.41
CA GLU A 131 -6.67 -9.08 -21.87
C GLU A 131 -5.97 -9.31 -20.54
N ASP A 132 -4.70 -8.93 -20.49
CA ASP A 132 -3.97 -8.91 -19.23
C ASP A 132 -4.56 -7.75 -18.40
N PRO A 133 -5.06 -7.98 -17.17
CA PRO A 133 -5.40 -6.89 -16.28
C PRO A 133 -4.36 -5.79 -16.31
N LEU A 134 -3.06 -6.10 -16.30
CA LEU A 134 -1.92 -5.17 -16.32
C LEU A 134 -1.71 -4.41 -17.64
N SER A 135 -2.31 -4.83 -18.77
CA SER A 135 -2.16 -4.13 -20.06
C SER A 135 -3.07 -2.92 -20.22
N ILE A 136 -3.97 -2.66 -19.27
CA ILE A 136 -4.74 -1.41 -19.23
C ILE A 136 -3.82 -0.31 -18.71
N GLU A 137 -3.09 0.37 -19.60
CA GLU A 137 -2.38 1.58 -19.21
C GLU A 137 -3.42 2.65 -18.81
N GLU A 138 -3.28 3.21 -17.61
CA GLU A 138 -4.06 4.36 -17.16
C GLU A 138 -3.78 5.53 -18.12
N TYR A 139 -4.81 5.92 -18.89
CA TYR A 139 -4.82 7.14 -19.70
C TYR A 139 -5.26 8.34 -18.87
#